data_AF-A0A8T7GWG9-F1
#
_entry.id   AF-A0A8T7GWG9-F1
#
_cell.length_a   1.000
_cell.length_b   1.000
_cell.length_c   1.000
_cell.angle_alpha   90.00
_cell.angle_beta   90.00
_cell.angle_gamma   90.00
#
_symmetry.space_group_name_H-M   'P 1'
#
loop_
_entity.id
_entity.type
_entity.pdbx_description
1 polymer ?
#
loop_
_entity_poly.entity_id
_entity_poly.type
_entity_poly.pdbx_seq_one_letter_code
_entity_poly.pdbx_strand_id
1 'polypeptide(L)'
;METLREWDVKLKLVKTRRGAILYVIELAPDHFFIEQNPLKNSKYGQAYRKLKSQYEEFYMFWEIRNNRYTGTLLVGAFLRKHEIDPFITMISQSDEFLKYPDEKDEEERDEVAEHLKQE
;
A
#
# COMPACT_ATOMS: atom_id res chain seq x y z
N MET A 1 19.52 -5.65 14.75
CA MET A 1 18.47 -4.61 14.77
C MET A 1 17.95 -4.41 16.18
N GLU A 2 17.60 -3.18 16.56
CA GLU A 2 16.87 -2.85 17.81
C GLU A 2 15.45 -2.40 17.43
N THR A 3 14.42 -3.03 18.03
CA THR A 3 13.02 -2.67 17.77
C THR A 3 12.61 -1.49 18.65
N LEU A 4 12.43 -0.32 18.05
CA LEU A 4 12.05 0.91 18.77
C LEU A 4 10.55 0.97 19.12
N ARG A 5 9.70 0.33 18.31
CA ARG A 5 8.24 0.31 18.51
C ARG A 5 7.59 -0.81 17.73
N GLU A 6 6.64 -1.48 18.36
CA GLU A 6 5.79 -2.51 17.75
C GLU A 6 4.33 -2.04 17.78
N TRP A 7 3.59 -2.34 16.71
CA TRP A 7 2.15 -2.11 16.63
C TRP A 7 1.44 -3.42 16.29
N ASP A 8 0.44 -3.79 17.09
CA ASP A 8 -0.53 -4.83 16.73
C ASP A 8 -1.66 -4.19 15.90
N VAL A 9 -1.56 -4.32 14.58
CA VAL A 9 -2.47 -3.71 13.61
C VAL A 9 -3.66 -4.62 13.33
N LYS A 10 -4.88 -4.07 13.45
CA LYS A 10 -6.11 -4.80 13.12
C LYS A 10 -6.63 -4.40 11.76
N LEU A 11 -6.67 -5.35 10.83
CA LEU A 11 -7.38 -5.21 9.56
C LEU A 11 -8.85 -5.61 9.72
N LYS A 12 -9.77 -4.71 9.37
CA LYS A 12 -11.22 -4.91 9.43
C LYS A 12 -11.83 -4.77 8.04
N LEU A 13 -12.82 -5.59 7.73
CA LEU A 13 -13.66 -5.42 6.55
C LEU A 13 -14.98 -4.77 6.98
N VAL A 14 -15.28 -3.58 6.46
CA VAL A 14 -16.45 -2.79 6.85
C VAL A 14 -17.38 -2.54 5.67
N LYS A 15 -18.68 -2.48 5.94
CA LYS A 15 -19.69 -2.09 4.96
C LYS A 15 -20.17 -0.67 5.26
N THR A 16 -19.96 0.25 4.33
CA THR A 16 -20.46 1.62 4.43
C THR A 16 -21.98 1.66 4.31
N ARG A 17 -22.61 2.74 4.77
CA ARG A 17 -24.07 2.96 4.62
C ARG A 17 -24.54 2.90 3.16
N ARG A 18 -23.66 3.23 2.20
CA ARG A 18 -23.95 3.19 0.75
C ARG A 18 -23.61 1.84 0.10
N GLY A 19 -23.28 0.83 0.90
CA GLY A 19 -23.05 -0.54 0.44
C GLY A 19 -21.62 -0.86 -0.01
N ALA A 20 -20.71 0.12 -0.10
CA ALA A 20 -19.31 -0.16 -0.40
C ALA A 20 -18.67 -0.98 0.73
N ILE A 21 -17.97 -2.05 0.35
CA ILE A 21 -17.17 -2.89 1.24
C ILE A 21 -15.73 -2.38 1.16
N LEU A 22 -15.14 -2.06 2.30
CA LEU A 22 -13.83 -1.42 2.41
C LEU A 22 -13.00 -2.07 3.51
N TYR A 23 -11.69 -2.13 3.31
CA TYR A 23 -10.74 -2.46 4.37
C TYR A 23 -10.44 -1.25 5.25
N VAL A 24 -10.22 -1.48 6.54
CA VAL A 24 -9.80 -0.49 7.53
C VAL A 24 -8.65 -1.07 8.34
N ILE A 25 -7.53 -0.36 8.42
CA ILE A 25 -6.40 -0.70 9.29
C ILE A 25 -6.48 0.22 10.51
N GLU A 26 -6.79 -0.34 11.67
CA GLU A 26 -6.95 0.42 12.91
C GLU A 26 -5.64 0.42 13.71
N LEU A 27 -5.11 1.61 13.99
CA LEU A 27 -3.94 1.82 14.83
C LEU A 27 -4.33 2.22 16.26
N ALA A 28 -5.38 3.04 16.38
CA ALA A 28 -6.01 3.46 17.64
C ALA A 28 -7.48 3.87 17.37
N PRO A 29 -8.33 4.06 18.40
CA PRO A 29 -9.73 4.43 18.22
C PRO A 29 -9.98 5.69 17.38
N ASP A 30 -9.05 6.64 17.40
CA ASP A 30 -9.09 7.90 16.67
C ASP A 30 -8.05 7.97 15.54
N HIS A 31 -7.32 6.89 15.27
CA HIS A 31 -6.26 6.83 14.26
C HIS A 31 -6.35 5.54 13.46
N PHE A 32 -6.79 5.65 12.20
CA PHE A 32 -6.96 4.51 11.32
C PHE A 32 -6.77 4.89 9.86
N PHE A 33 -6.55 3.89 9.03
CA PHE A 33 -6.50 4.00 7.59
C PHE A 33 -7.75 3.36 7.00
N ILE A 34 -8.45 4.05 6.11
CA ILE A 34 -9.65 3.52 5.42
C ILE A 34 -9.42 3.45 3.93
N GLU A 35 -9.76 2.31 3.33
CA GLU A 35 -9.61 2.08 1.90
C GLU A 35 -10.41 3.12 1.09
N GLN A 36 -9.81 3.59 0.00
CA GLN A 36 -10.47 4.45 -0.96
C GLN A 36 -11.73 3.75 -1.47
N ASN A 37 -12.87 4.42 -1.32
CA ASN A 37 -14.11 3.90 -1.85
C ASN A 37 -14.10 3.91 -3.39
N PRO A 38 -14.11 2.73 -4.05
CA PRO A 38 -14.12 2.66 -5.51
C PRO A 38 -15.46 3.10 -6.09
N LEU A 39 -16.56 3.04 -5.33
CA LEU A 39 -17.89 3.48 -5.80
C LEU A 39 -18.05 5.00 -5.76
N LYS A 40 -17.14 5.74 -5.11
CA LYS A 40 -17.20 7.19 -5.04
C LYS A 40 -16.85 7.79 -6.40
N ASN A 41 -17.74 8.61 -6.95
CA ASN A 41 -17.47 9.34 -8.18
C ASN A 41 -16.59 10.58 -7.92
N SER A 42 -15.30 10.36 -7.67
CA SER A 42 -14.29 11.41 -7.51
C SER A 42 -13.05 11.09 -8.33
N LYS A 43 -12.14 12.07 -8.52
CA LYS A 43 -10.84 11.86 -9.18
C LYS A 43 -10.11 10.62 -8.63
N TYR A 44 -9.97 10.54 -7.32
CA TYR A 44 -9.30 9.42 -6.65
C TYR A 44 -10.09 8.11 -6.69
N GLY A 45 -11.43 8.16 -6.64
CA GLY A 45 -12.26 6.96 -6.79
C GLY A 45 -12.17 6.37 -8.21
N GLN A 46 -12.13 7.23 -9.24
CA GLN A 46 -11.93 6.80 -10.63
C GLN A 46 -10.54 6.21 -10.86
N ALA A 47 -9.48 6.87 -10.36
CA ALA A 47 -8.12 6.36 -10.45
C ALA A 47 -7.99 5.01 -9.75
N TYR A 48 -8.54 4.89 -8.53
CA TYR A 48 -8.50 3.65 -7.77
C TYR A 48 -9.21 2.50 -8.47
N ARG A 49 -10.39 2.75 -9.07
CA ARG A 49 -11.08 1.72 -9.89
C ARG A 49 -10.23 1.22 -11.06
N LYS A 50 -9.53 2.11 -11.75
CA LYS A 50 -8.65 1.72 -12.87
C LYS A 50 -7.49 0.88 -12.37
N LEU A 51 -6.82 1.30 -11.31
CA LEU A 51 -5.71 0.54 -10.71
C LEU A 51 -6.17 -0.83 -10.23
N LYS A 52 -7.29 -0.92 -9.51
CA LYS A 52 -7.89 -2.20 -9.09
C LYS A 52 -8.25 -3.13 -10.24
N SER A 53 -8.62 -2.58 -11.40
CA SER A 53 -8.92 -3.40 -12.58
C SER A 53 -7.68 -3.98 -13.27
N GLN A 54 -6.52 -3.37 -13.06
CA GLN A 54 -5.23 -3.83 -13.58
C GLN A 54 -4.49 -4.69 -12.54
N TYR A 55 -4.62 -4.34 -11.28
CA TYR A 55 -3.96 -4.97 -10.13
C TYR A 55 -5.01 -5.15 -9.02
N GLU A 56 -5.64 -6.33 -8.98
CA GLU A 56 -6.73 -6.64 -8.05
C GLU A 56 -6.32 -6.43 -6.58
N GLU A 57 -5.08 -6.78 -6.26
CA GLU A 57 -4.49 -6.67 -4.93
C GLU A 57 -3.78 -5.33 -4.69
N PHE A 58 -4.09 -4.28 -5.48
CA PHE A 58 -3.64 -2.91 -5.19
C PHE A 58 -4.57 -2.24 -4.17
N TYR A 59 -4.04 -1.72 -3.08
CA TYR A 59 -4.82 -1.06 -2.03
C TYR A 59 -4.35 0.37 -1.82
N MET A 60 -5.31 1.25 -1.56
CA MET A 60 -5.05 2.66 -1.27
C MET A 60 -5.89 3.06 -0.06
N PHE A 61 -5.23 3.45 1.02
CA PHE A 61 -5.88 3.84 2.26
C PHE A 61 -5.57 5.29 2.62
N TRP A 62 -6.61 6.02 2.99
CA TRP A 62 -6.48 7.35 3.54
C TRP A 62 -6.36 7.30 5.05
N GLU A 63 -5.37 8.01 5.59
CA GLU A 63 -5.25 8.18 7.03
C GLU A 63 -6.32 9.14 7.55
N ILE A 64 -6.99 8.68 8.60
CA ILE A 64 -7.90 9.46 9.43
C ILE A 64 -7.28 9.54 10.82
N ARG A 65 -7.12 10.76 11.32
CA ARG A 65 -6.70 11.02 12.71
C ARG A 65 -7.63 12.05 13.33
N ASN A 66 -8.12 11.81 14.54
CA ASN A 66 -9.09 12.67 15.22
C ASN A 66 -10.31 12.99 14.32
N ASN A 67 -10.86 11.98 13.63
CA ASN A 67 -11.98 12.11 12.67
C ASN A 67 -11.74 13.06 11.49
N ARG A 68 -10.49 13.34 11.13
CA ARG A 68 -10.14 14.18 9.98
C ARG A 68 -9.15 13.45 9.07
N TYR A 69 -9.32 13.65 7.77
CA TYR A 69 -8.30 13.27 6.78
C TYR A 69 -7.04 14.07 7.05
N THR A 70 -5.91 13.39 7.20
CA THR A 70 -4.60 14.04 7.40
C THR A 70 -3.95 14.42 6.07
N GLY A 71 -4.35 13.76 4.98
CA GLY A 71 -3.71 13.85 3.67
C GLY A 71 -2.66 12.76 3.43
N THR A 72 -2.30 11.99 4.45
CA THR A 72 -1.40 10.84 4.33
C THR A 72 -2.12 9.68 3.63
N LEU A 73 -1.37 8.99 2.76
CA LEU A 73 -1.84 7.86 1.99
C LEU A 73 -0.93 6.66 2.27
N LEU A 74 -1.54 5.52 2.56
CA LEU A 74 -0.85 4.23 2.55
C LEU A 74 -1.26 3.49 1.28
N VAL A 75 -0.31 3.20 0.41
CA VAL A 75 -0.52 2.43 -0.82
C VAL A 75 0.36 1.19 -0.82
N GLY A 76 -0.15 0.11 -1.40
CA GLY A 76 0.60 -1.12 -1.56
C GLY A 76 -0.11 -2.05 -2.53
N ALA A 77 0.65 -2.94 -3.17
CA ALA A 77 0.10 -3.98 -4.01
C ALA A 77 0.80 -5.30 -3.73
N PHE A 78 0.03 -6.38 -3.69
CA PHE A 78 0.59 -7.71 -3.88
C PHE A 78 0.64 -7.97 -5.39
N LEU A 79 1.81 -8.38 -5.87
CA LEU A 79 2.06 -8.61 -7.29
C LEU A 79 2.63 -10.00 -7.48
N ARG A 80 2.18 -10.68 -8.53
CA ARG A 80 2.83 -11.90 -9.01
C ARG A 80 4.10 -11.51 -9.76
N LYS A 81 5.04 -12.46 -9.88
CA LYS A 81 6.32 -12.24 -10.55
C LYS A 81 6.21 -11.60 -11.94
N HIS A 82 5.18 -11.94 -12.72
CA HIS A 82 4.97 -11.40 -14.07
C HIS A 82 4.29 -10.02 -14.09
N GLU A 83 3.78 -9.54 -12.95
CA GLU A 83 3.11 -8.24 -12.81
C GLU A 83 4.08 -7.14 -12.32
N ILE A 84 5.28 -7.52 -11.84
CA ILE A 84 6.29 -6.61 -11.29
C ILE A 84 6.78 -5.62 -12.36
N ASP A 85 7.32 -6.11 -13.48
CA ASP A 85 7.89 -5.23 -14.51
C ASP A 85 6.86 -4.25 -15.11
N PRO A 86 5.61 -4.68 -15.45
CA PRO A 86 4.54 -3.76 -15.86
C PRO A 86 4.17 -2.73 -14.80
N PHE A 87 4.13 -3.12 -13.52
CA PHE A 87 3.77 -2.24 -12.42
C PHE A 87 4.84 -1.16 -12.17
N ILE A 88 6.11 -1.56 -12.14
CA ILE A 88 7.25 -0.63 -12.04
C ILE A 88 7.19 0.32 -13.22
N THR A 89 7.13 -0.19 -14.45
CA THR A 89 7.06 0.64 -15.66
C THR A 89 5.93 1.66 -15.61
N MET A 90 4.74 1.26 -15.14
CA MET A 90 3.60 2.15 -14.98
C MET A 90 3.88 3.29 -13.99
N ILE A 91 4.54 3.02 -12.87
CA ILE A 91 4.93 4.04 -11.87
C ILE A 91 6.07 4.92 -12.41
N SER A 92 7.03 4.28 -13.06
CA SER A 92 8.29 4.86 -13.53
C SER A 92 8.14 5.73 -14.78
N GLN A 93 7.04 5.59 -15.53
CA GLN A 93 6.73 6.45 -16.68
C GLN A 93 6.17 7.83 -16.28
N SER A 94 6.17 8.18 -14.98
CA SER A 94 6.06 9.57 -14.55
C SER A 94 7.43 10.25 -14.69
N ASP A 95 7.48 11.46 -15.26
CA ASP A 95 8.71 12.20 -15.63
C ASP A 95 9.77 12.39 -14.50
N GLU A 96 9.46 12.02 -13.26
CA GLU A 96 10.34 12.08 -12.10
C GLU A 96 11.16 10.82 -11.83
N PHE A 97 10.68 9.62 -12.20
CA PHE A 97 11.37 8.37 -11.84
C PHE A 97 12.61 8.10 -12.71
N LEU A 98 12.59 8.53 -13.97
CA LEU A 98 13.74 8.43 -14.90
C LEU A 98 14.98 9.23 -14.44
N LYS A 99 14.89 10.01 -13.36
CA LYS A 99 15.98 10.82 -12.81
C LYS A 99 16.79 10.11 -11.73
N TYR A 100 16.35 8.95 -11.26
CA TYR A 100 17.06 8.18 -10.24
C TYR A 100 17.84 7.02 -10.91
N PRO A 101 19.17 6.94 -10.73
CA PRO A 101 19.96 5.81 -11.24
C PRO A 101 19.62 4.51 -10.47
N ASP A 102 19.68 3.38 -11.18
CA ASP A 102 19.62 2.04 -10.58
C ASP A 102 20.87 1.80 -9.73
N GLU A 103 20.82 2.18 -8.45
CA GLU A 103 21.82 1.77 -7.47
C GLU A 103 21.45 0.37 -6.96
N LYS A 104 22.26 -0.64 -7.31
CA LYS A 104 22.18 -1.95 -6.67
C LYS A 104 22.88 -1.85 -5.33
N ASP A 105 22.13 -1.79 -4.24
CA ASP A 105 22.69 -2.00 -2.91
C ASP A 105 23.20 -3.45 -2.83
N GLU A 106 24.52 -3.63 -2.83
CA GLU A 106 25.18 -4.93 -2.71
C GLU A 106 25.02 -5.53 -1.29
N GLU A 107 24.50 -4.78 -0.32
CA GLU A 107 24.43 -5.17 1.10
C GLU A 107 23.31 -6.18 1.44
N GLU A 108 22.25 -6.32 0.63
CA GLU A 108 21.12 -7.22 0.95
C GLU A 108 21.42 -8.73 0.71
N ARG A 109 22.57 -9.10 0.13
CA ARG A 109 22.86 -10.51 -0.21
C ARG A 109 23.40 -11.37 0.93
N ASP A 110 23.97 -10.77 1.97
CA ASP A 110 24.66 -11.56 3.01
C ASP A 110 23.76 -11.98 4.18
N GLU A 111 22.68 -11.24 4.48
CA GLU A 111 21.80 -11.58 5.62
C GLU A 111 20.86 -12.76 5.35
N VAL A 112 20.44 -12.99 4.10
CA VAL A 112 19.50 -14.07 3.75
C VAL A 112 20.19 -15.45 3.72
N ALA A 113 21.51 -15.50 3.45
CA ALA A 113 22.24 -16.75 3.31
C ALA A 113 22.58 -17.43 4.65
N GLU A 114 22.67 -16.68 5.75
CA GLU A 114 22.90 -17.26 7.08
C GLU A 114 21.62 -17.87 7.69
N HIS A 115 20.45 -17.28 7.45
CA HIS A 115 19.19 -17.79 7.99
C HIS A 115 18.76 -19.15 7.40
N LEU A 116 19.14 -19.44 6.15
CA LEU A 116 18.79 -20.71 5.49
C LEU A 116 19.73 -21.89 5.81
N LYS A 117 20.77 -21.67 6.63
CA LYS A 117 21.69 -22.74 7.08
C LYS A 117 21.40 -23.26 8.48
N GLN A 118 20.39 -22.71 9.17
CA GLN A 118 20.04 -23.09 10.55
C GLN A 118 18.66 -23.76 10.69
N GLU A 119 18.00 -24.12 9.59
CA GLU A 119 16.82 -25.01 9.60
C GLU A 119 17.18 -26.44 9.17
#